data_AF-A0A432GTF4-F1
#
_entry.id   AF-A0A432GTF4-F1
#
_cell.length_a   1.000
_cell.length_b   1.000
_cell.length_c   1.000
_cell.angle_alpha   90.00
_cell.angle_beta   90.00
_cell.angle_gamma   90.00
#
_symmetry.space_group_name_H-M   'P 1'
#
loop_
_entity.id
_entity.type
_entity.pdbx_description
1 polymer ?
#
loop_
_entity_poly.entity_id
_entity_poly.type
_entity_poly.pdbx_seq_one_letter_code
_entity_poly.pdbx_strand_id
1 'polypeptide(L)'
;MAKSYYKTIQGVRYDRALLEAAEERIYGQGDGHIFEKDAEEIVELSKDGGRITETELRTLKYISENYHFTPKAAAWFAGKLPDIEQAVDPDQFDQAQPLTQQLPELDQASSPLPEQDLSTVTTPQSEEFTPVEEPIVRIPHLIWGVLLFVAILVGVVLYQGAIKEIETLELKLSAVPSIQELEQQVSDLQSERSALQTIVSELKQKVAETNSDQAQFQKGLRAEQDRLASASSEITNLRSEVQALRGERSALQTIVSELKQKVAERGPVCSPSGTLCVW
;
A
#
# COMPACT_ATOMS: atom_id res chain seq x y z
N MET A 1 8.26 17.06 -27.61
CA MET A 1 8.60 15.67 -27.26
C MET A 1 7.34 15.02 -26.73
N ALA A 2 6.98 13.82 -27.18
CA ALA A 2 5.84 13.11 -26.61
C ALA A 2 6.17 12.74 -25.16
N LYS A 3 5.30 13.10 -24.21
CA LYS A 3 5.48 12.71 -22.82
C LYS A 3 5.20 11.19 -22.69
N SER A 4 6.07 10.45 -22.01
CA SER A 4 5.93 8.99 -21.76
C SER A 4 4.53 8.64 -21.23
N TYR A 5 3.96 7.48 -21.54
CA TYR A 5 2.65 7.09 -20.97
C TYR A 5 2.73 6.88 -19.45
N TYR A 6 3.85 6.35 -18.96
CA TYR A 6 4.09 6.08 -17.54
C TYR A 6 5.05 7.08 -16.91
N LYS A 7 4.91 7.29 -15.59
CA LYS A 7 5.82 8.06 -14.74
C LYS A 7 6.40 7.11 -13.69
N THR A 8 7.74 7.08 -13.58
CA THR A 8 8.42 6.25 -12.60
C THR A 8 8.73 7.09 -11.36
N ILE A 9 8.21 6.70 -10.21
CA ILE A 9 8.49 7.34 -8.93
C ILE A 9 9.11 6.27 -8.03
N GLN A 10 10.33 6.52 -7.53
CA GLN A 10 11.07 5.57 -6.68
C GLN A 10 11.22 4.16 -7.29
N GLY A 11 11.44 4.08 -8.61
CA GLY A 11 11.60 2.81 -9.32
C GLY A 11 10.30 2.06 -9.63
N VAL A 12 9.15 2.59 -9.21
CA VAL A 12 7.82 2.01 -9.47
C VAL A 12 7.13 2.77 -10.59
N ARG A 13 6.53 2.04 -11.55
CA ARG A 13 5.77 2.61 -12.67
C ARG A 13 4.33 2.93 -12.24
N TYR A 14 3.92 4.15 -12.57
CA TYR A 14 2.58 4.69 -12.37
C TYR A 14 2.02 5.25 -13.67
N ASP A 15 0.70 5.33 -13.77
CA ASP A 15 0.01 5.99 -14.87
C ASP A 15 0.24 7.51 -14.79
N ARG A 16 0.85 8.09 -15.83
CA ARG A 16 1.15 9.52 -15.80
C ARG A 16 -0.12 10.37 -15.90
N ALA A 17 -1.11 9.94 -16.66
CA ALA A 17 -2.33 10.71 -16.87
C ALA A 17 -3.11 10.85 -15.56
N LEU A 18 -3.20 9.78 -14.75
CA LEU A 18 -3.85 9.83 -13.44
C LEU A 18 -3.11 10.74 -12.45
N LEU A 19 -1.77 10.70 -12.43
CA LEU A 19 -0.98 11.58 -11.58
C LEU A 19 -1.11 13.05 -11.99
N GLU A 20 -1.05 13.34 -13.28
CA GLU A 20 -1.26 14.70 -13.80
C GLU A 20 -2.69 15.19 -13.52
N ALA A 21 -3.69 14.32 -13.64
CA ALA A 21 -5.08 14.63 -13.33
C ALA A 21 -5.30 14.98 -11.84
N ALA A 22 -4.57 14.34 -10.93
CA ALA A 22 -4.57 14.68 -9.51
C ALA A 22 -3.81 16.00 -9.23
N GLU A 23 -2.64 16.19 -9.87
CA GLU A 23 -1.85 17.43 -9.76
C GLU A 23 -2.62 18.65 -10.29
N GLU A 24 -3.37 18.53 -11.38
CA GLU A 24 -4.14 19.63 -11.96
C GLU A 24 -5.27 20.10 -11.03
N ARG A 25 -5.95 19.15 -10.38
CA ARG A 25 -7.07 19.44 -9.47
C ARG A 25 -6.62 20.21 -8.22
N ILE A 26 -5.42 19.93 -7.72
CA ILE A 26 -4.84 20.69 -6.61
C ILE A 26 -4.28 22.05 -7.04
N TYR A 27 -3.80 22.20 -8.29
CA TYR A 27 -3.13 23.42 -8.75
C TYR A 27 -4.08 24.60 -8.99
N GLY A 28 -5.39 24.37 -9.06
CA GLY A 28 -6.42 25.40 -9.22
C GLY A 28 -7.22 25.74 -7.96
N GLN A 29 -7.10 24.93 -6.91
CA GLN A 29 -7.92 25.01 -5.70
C GLN A 29 -7.01 25.45 -4.56
N GLY A 30 -7.14 26.70 -4.11
CA GLY A 30 -6.19 27.35 -3.17
C GLY A 30 -5.94 26.62 -1.84
N ASP A 31 -6.75 25.61 -1.53
CA ASP A 31 -6.60 24.77 -0.34
C ASP A 31 -5.77 23.48 -0.60
N GLY A 32 -5.47 23.13 -1.85
CA GLY A 32 -4.67 21.94 -2.20
C GLY A 32 -5.31 20.59 -1.84
N HIS A 33 -6.63 20.55 -1.66
CA HIS A 33 -7.37 19.34 -1.31
C HIS A 33 -8.15 18.77 -2.49
N ILE A 34 -8.17 17.44 -2.61
CA ILE A 34 -9.03 16.72 -3.55
C ILE A 34 -10.42 16.56 -2.93
N PHE A 35 -11.45 17.08 -3.61
CA PHE A 35 -12.84 16.94 -3.21
C PHE A 35 -13.45 15.64 -3.75
N GLU A 36 -14.63 15.27 -3.24
CA GLU A 36 -15.30 14.00 -3.60
C GLU A 36 -15.54 13.88 -5.11
N LYS A 37 -16.01 14.96 -5.74
CA LYS A 37 -16.24 15.00 -7.20
C LYS A 37 -14.95 14.81 -7.99
N ASP A 38 -13.87 15.42 -7.52
CA ASP A 38 -12.54 15.31 -8.11
C ASP A 38 -12.00 13.88 -8.00
N ALA A 39 -12.22 13.24 -6.85
CA ALA A 39 -11.87 11.85 -6.62
C ALA A 39 -12.68 10.89 -7.50
N GLU A 40 -13.98 11.15 -7.68
CA GLU A 40 -14.86 10.41 -8.61
C GLU A 40 -14.33 10.45 -10.04
N GLU A 41 -13.97 11.64 -10.52
CA GLU A 41 -13.45 11.83 -11.87
C GLU A 41 -12.08 11.15 -12.06
N ILE A 42 -11.19 11.19 -11.06
CA ILE A 42 -9.90 10.48 -11.11
C ILE A 42 -10.11 8.97 -11.21
N VAL A 43 -11.05 8.40 -10.44
CA VAL A 43 -11.39 6.97 -10.53
C VAL A 43 -12.01 6.63 -11.88
N GLU A 44 -12.84 7.50 -12.45
CA GLU A 44 -13.43 7.25 -13.76
C GLU A 44 -12.38 7.30 -14.90
N LEU A 45 -11.41 8.21 -14.81
CA LEU A 45 -10.27 8.27 -15.73
C LEU A 45 -9.40 7.01 -15.70
N SER A 46 -9.40 6.28 -14.58
CA SER A 46 -8.65 5.02 -14.43
C SER A 46 -9.32 3.81 -15.08
N LYS A 47 -10.55 3.95 -15.55
CA LYS A 47 -11.30 2.86 -16.19
C LYS A 47 -11.14 2.96 -17.71
N ASP A 48 -9.98 2.57 -18.24
CA ASP A 48 -9.86 2.46 -19.69
C ASP A 48 -10.70 1.27 -20.22
N GLY A 49 -11.67 1.55 -21.08
CA GLY A 49 -12.57 0.55 -21.64
C GLY A 49 -13.42 -0.24 -20.62
N GLY A 50 -13.61 0.30 -19.41
CA GLY A 50 -14.39 -0.33 -18.33
C GLY A 50 -13.64 -1.38 -17.52
N ARG A 51 -12.32 -1.51 -17.68
CA ARG A 51 -11.44 -2.33 -16.84
C ARG A 51 -10.40 -1.46 -16.15
N ILE A 52 -9.93 -1.90 -14.98
CA ILE A 52 -8.84 -1.26 -14.26
C ILE A 52 -7.67 -2.25 -14.24
N THR A 53 -6.49 -1.78 -14.62
CA THR A 53 -5.23 -2.52 -14.62
C THR A 53 -4.52 -2.40 -13.27
N GLU A 54 -3.59 -3.30 -12.98
CA GLU A 54 -2.76 -3.24 -11.77
C GLU A 54 -1.96 -1.93 -11.68
N THR A 55 -1.53 -1.36 -12.81
CA THR A 55 -0.81 -0.08 -12.82
C THR A 55 -1.73 1.09 -12.46
N GLU A 56 -2.97 1.10 -12.93
CA GLU A 56 -3.97 2.11 -12.56
C GLU A 56 -4.34 1.98 -11.08
N LEU A 57 -4.61 0.77 -10.58
CA LEU A 57 -4.85 0.52 -9.16
C LEU A 57 -3.70 1.02 -8.28
N ARG A 58 -2.46 0.69 -8.66
CA ARG A 58 -1.27 1.15 -7.93
C ARG A 58 -1.17 2.67 -7.93
N THR A 59 -1.55 3.31 -9.03
CA THR A 59 -1.56 4.76 -9.15
C THR A 59 -2.65 5.40 -8.30
N LEU A 60 -3.85 4.83 -8.26
CA LEU A 60 -4.93 5.27 -7.38
C LEU A 60 -4.53 5.17 -5.89
N LYS A 61 -3.88 4.08 -5.49
CA LYS A 61 -3.33 3.92 -4.13
C LYS A 61 -2.31 5.00 -3.83
N TYR A 62 -1.36 5.22 -4.73
CA TYR A 62 -0.35 6.26 -4.59
C TYR A 62 -0.98 7.66 -4.43
N ILE A 63 -2.00 7.99 -5.23
CA ILE A 63 -2.71 9.26 -5.11
C ILE A 63 -3.37 9.37 -3.72
N SER A 64 -4.03 8.32 -3.24
CA SER A 64 -4.71 8.33 -1.94
C SER A 64 -3.76 8.53 -0.74
N GLU A 65 -2.50 8.09 -0.87
CA GLU A 65 -1.50 8.18 0.20
C GLU A 65 -0.72 9.50 0.18
N ASN A 66 -0.48 10.07 -1.01
CA ASN A 66 0.44 11.20 -1.19
C ASN A 66 -0.27 12.54 -1.40
N TYR A 67 -1.58 12.56 -1.70
CA TYR A 67 -2.36 13.77 -1.92
C TYR A 67 -3.33 13.99 -0.75
N HIS A 68 -3.67 15.25 -0.49
CA HIS A 68 -4.56 15.61 0.61
C HIS A 68 -6.02 15.53 0.16
N PHE A 69 -6.76 14.55 0.65
CA PHE A 69 -8.20 14.42 0.40
C PHE A 69 -8.99 15.15 1.48
N THR A 70 -10.14 15.72 1.10
CA THR A 70 -11.15 16.09 2.11
C THR A 70 -11.65 14.83 2.84
N PRO A 71 -12.09 14.92 4.12
CA PRO A 71 -12.57 13.74 4.86
C PRO A 71 -13.69 12.98 4.13
N LYS A 72 -14.55 13.70 3.42
CA LYS A 72 -15.63 13.13 2.61
C LYS A 72 -15.09 12.35 1.41
N ALA A 73 -14.14 12.93 0.68
CA ALA A 73 -13.50 12.29 -0.47
C ALA A 73 -12.69 11.05 -0.05
N ALA A 74 -11.96 11.13 1.06
CA ALA A 74 -11.21 10.00 1.60
C ALA A 74 -12.12 8.82 1.97
N ALA A 75 -13.25 9.10 2.64
CA ALA A 75 -14.23 8.09 2.99
C ALA A 75 -14.86 7.43 1.75
N TRP A 76 -15.20 8.25 0.74
CA TRP A 76 -15.74 7.75 -0.53
C TRP A 76 -14.72 6.86 -1.25
N PHE A 77 -13.47 7.31 -1.37
CA PHE A 77 -12.40 6.60 -2.07
C PHE A 77 -12.04 5.28 -1.38
N ALA A 78 -11.94 5.28 -0.04
CA ALA A 78 -11.71 4.08 0.75
C ALA A 78 -12.85 3.05 0.64
N GLY A 79 -14.10 3.52 0.51
CA GLY A 79 -15.24 2.64 0.26
C GLY A 79 -15.25 2.03 -1.14
N LYS A 80 -14.64 2.70 -2.13
CA LYS A 80 -14.60 2.27 -3.53
C LYS A 80 -13.39 1.42 -3.91
N LEU A 81 -12.28 1.56 -3.19
CA LEU A 81 -11.06 0.77 -3.41
C LEU A 81 -11.31 -0.76 -3.46
N PRO A 82 -12.10 -1.38 -2.55
CA PRO A 82 -12.38 -2.81 -2.60
C PRO A 82 -13.14 -3.26 -3.85
N ASP A 83 -14.06 -2.43 -4.36
CA ASP A 83 -14.80 -2.70 -5.60
C ASP A 83 -13.85 -2.66 -6.80
N ILE A 84 -12.90 -1.71 -6.79
CA ILE A 84 -11.88 -1.53 -7.83
C ILE A 84 -10.89 -2.69 -7.81
N GLU A 85 -10.43 -3.12 -6.63
CA GLU A 85 -9.51 -4.26 -6.46
C GLU A 85 -10.10 -5.57 -6.99
N GLN A 86 -11.42 -5.78 -6.82
CA GLN A 86 -12.10 -6.96 -7.38
C GLN A 86 -12.28 -6.90 -8.90
N ALA A 87 -12.31 -5.69 -9.46
CA ALA A 87 -12.46 -5.46 -10.89
C ALA A 87 -11.12 -5.48 -11.65
N VAL A 88 -9.99 -5.67 -10.96
CA VAL A 88 -8.66 -5.69 -11.58
C VAL A 88 -8.46 -6.98 -12.35
N ASP A 89 -8.25 -6.83 -13.66
CA ASP A 89 -7.86 -7.92 -14.53
C ASP A 89 -6.34 -8.15 -14.41
N PRO A 90 -5.88 -9.34 -14.00
CA PRO A 90 -4.45 -9.61 -13.82
C PRO A 90 -3.64 -9.62 -15.13
N ASP A 91 -4.27 -9.54 -16.30
CA ASP A 91 -3.57 -9.62 -17.58
C ASP A 91 -3.16 -8.24 -18.15
N GLN A 92 -1.95 -7.82 -17.76
CA GLN A 92 -0.93 -7.33 -18.70
C GLN A 92 0.44 -7.33 -18.03
N PHE A 93 1.15 -8.46 -18.16
CA PHE A 93 2.59 -8.46 -18.02
C PHE A 93 3.19 -7.50 -19.07
N ASP A 94 3.84 -6.44 -18.60
CA ASP A 94 4.89 -5.75 -19.34
C ASP A 94 6.03 -6.76 -19.63
N GLN A 95 5.89 -7.56 -20.69
CA GLN A 95 7.03 -8.09 -21.42
C GLN A 95 7.24 -7.27 -22.70
N ALA A 96 8.15 -6.30 -22.61
CA ALA A 96 9.21 -6.00 -23.59
C ALA A 96 10.03 -4.78 -23.09
N GLN A 97 11.37 -4.73 -23.03
CA GLN A 97 12.46 -5.61 -23.46
C GLN A 97 13.81 -5.01 -22.94
N PRO A 98 14.73 -5.79 -22.35
CA PRO A 98 16.13 -5.75 -22.76
C PRO A 98 16.23 -6.62 -24.04
N LEU A 99 16.53 -5.99 -25.16
CA LEU A 99 16.66 -6.71 -26.43
C LEU A 99 17.98 -7.49 -26.43
N THR A 100 17.95 -8.75 -26.01
CA THR A 100 19.05 -9.68 -26.26
C THR A 100 18.47 -10.98 -26.83
N GLN A 101 19.10 -11.42 -27.94
CA GLN A 101 18.95 -12.67 -28.68
C GLN A 101 17.88 -12.70 -29.78
N GLN A 102 18.31 -12.31 -30.99
CA GLN A 102 18.12 -13.18 -32.15
C GLN A 102 19.25 -12.99 -33.18
N LEU A 103 20.29 -13.82 -33.04
CA LEU A 103 21.05 -14.35 -34.18
C LEU A 103 20.89 -15.87 -34.07
N PRO A 104 20.37 -16.54 -35.13
CA PRO A 104 21.27 -17.44 -35.86
C PRO A 104 21.03 -17.51 -37.40
N GLU A 105 22.17 -17.60 -38.08
CA GLU A 105 22.53 -18.38 -39.29
C GLU A 105 21.74 -18.28 -40.62
N LEU A 106 22.45 -17.77 -41.63
CA LEU A 106 22.62 -18.29 -43.01
C LEU A 106 23.54 -17.26 -43.75
N ASP A 107 24.57 -17.55 -44.54
CA ASP A 107 25.05 -18.78 -45.14
C ASP A 107 26.50 -18.58 -45.65
N GLN A 108 27.09 -19.69 -46.07
CA GLN A 108 28.49 -20.02 -46.35
C GLN A 108 29.19 -19.30 -47.52
N ALA A 109 30.54 -19.27 -47.44
CA ALA A 109 31.56 -19.54 -48.49
C ALA A 109 32.83 -18.71 -48.18
N SER A 110 34.08 -19.17 -48.18
CA SER A 110 34.74 -20.42 -48.53
C SER A 110 36.10 -20.45 -47.83
N SER A 111 36.54 -21.65 -47.47
CA SER A 111 37.94 -22.06 -47.21
C SER A 111 38.88 -21.70 -48.39
N PRO A 112 40.24 -21.86 -48.31
CA PRO A 112 40.94 -22.77 -47.40
C PRO A 112 42.33 -22.37 -46.83
N LEU A 113 42.70 -23.14 -45.80
CA LEU A 113 44.06 -23.54 -45.40
C LEU A 113 44.82 -24.21 -46.58
N PRO A 114 46.16 -24.30 -46.59
CA PRO A 114 46.85 -25.41 -45.88
C PRO A 114 48.20 -24.97 -45.25
N GLU A 115 48.47 -25.32 -43.99
CA GLU A 115 49.27 -26.47 -43.52
C GLU A 115 50.77 -26.20 -43.33
N GLN A 116 51.24 -26.60 -42.13
CA GLN A 116 52.58 -27.12 -41.78
C GLN A 116 53.73 -26.08 -41.71
N ASP A 117 54.64 -26.09 -40.73
CA ASP A 117 55.17 -27.22 -39.98
C ASP A 117 55.84 -26.81 -38.64
N LEU A 118 55.81 -27.76 -37.70
CA LEU A 118 56.85 -28.13 -36.73
C LEU A 118 57.93 -27.11 -36.32
N SER A 119 57.93 -26.73 -35.03
CA SER A 119 59.11 -26.18 -34.36
C SER A 119 59.59 -27.18 -33.30
N THR A 120 60.80 -27.69 -33.46
CA THR A 120 61.51 -28.44 -32.43
C THR A 120 62.98 -28.03 -32.48
N VAL A 121 63.62 -28.05 -31.31
CA VAL A 121 65.07 -28.21 -31.08
C VAL A 121 65.88 -26.91 -30.86
N THR A 122 66.00 -26.56 -29.58
CA THR A 122 67.24 -26.68 -28.76
C THR A 122 68.58 -26.19 -29.35
N THR A 123 69.09 -25.11 -28.74
CA THR A 123 70.52 -24.76 -28.45
C THR A 123 71.39 -26.01 -28.23
N PRO A 124 72.65 -26.15 -28.71
CA PRO A 124 73.77 -25.40 -28.13
C PRO A 124 75.08 -25.20 -28.94
N GLN A 125 75.96 -24.39 -28.32
CA GLN A 125 77.43 -24.35 -28.36
C GLN A 125 78.21 -23.57 -29.45
N SER A 126 78.91 -22.53 -28.94
CA SER A 126 80.38 -22.40 -28.78
C SER A 126 81.30 -22.07 -29.97
N GLU A 127 82.36 -21.33 -29.59
CA GLU A 127 83.59 -20.93 -30.30
C GLU A 127 83.48 -19.63 -31.14
N GLU A 128 83.97 -18.50 -30.64
CA GLU A 128 85.39 -18.08 -30.56
C GLU A 128 85.99 -17.86 -31.96
N PHE A 129 86.24 -16.59 -32.28
CA PHE A 129 87.42 -16.04 -32.97
C PHE A 129 87.10 -14.60 -33.37
N THR A 130 87.81 -13.65 -32.77
CA THR A 130 88.06 -12.32 -33.35
C THR A 130 89.36 -12.40 -34.16
N PRO A 131 89.83 -11.33 -34.86
CA PRO A 131 89.17 -10.10 -35.32
C PRO A 131 89.42 -9.87 -36.83
N VAL A 132 88.88 -8.79 -37.42
CA VAL A 132 89.58 -7.87 -38.35
C VAL A 132 88.59 -6.77 -38.81
N GLU A 133 89.08 -5.54 -38.78
CA GLU A 133 88.40 -4.25 -39.03
C GLU A 133 87.79 -4.11 -40.43
N GLU A 134 86.69 -3.35 -40.55
CA GLU A 134 86.66 -2.08 -41.29
C GLU A 134 85.34 -1.29 -41.04
N PRO A 135 85.35 0.06 -41.16
CA PRO A 135 84.36 0.92 -40.50
C PRO A 135 83.18 1.24 -41.42
N ILE A 136 82.00 0.70 -41.10
CA ILE A 136 80.77 1.04 -41.84
C ILE A 136 79.67 1.45 -40.84
N VAL A 137 79.66 2.75 -40.55
CA VAL A 137 78.46 3.59 -40.42
C VAL A 137 77.31 2.97 -39.59
N ARG A 138 77.32 3.18 -38.26
CA ARG A 138 76.23 2.89 -37.30
C ARG A 138 75.01 3.81 -37.47
N ILE A 139 74.48 3.97 -38.67
CA ILE A 139 73.26 4.75 -38.92
C ILE A 139 71.95 3.95 -38.68
N PRO A 140 71.82 2.60 -38.87
CA PRO A 140 70.50 1.97 -38.78
C PRO A 140 69.95 1.88 -37.35
N HIS A 141 70.79 1.69 -36.33
CA HIS A 141 70.35 1.61 -34.92
C HIS A 141 69.97 2.97 -34.33
N LEU A 142 70.61 4.06 -34.78
CA LEU A 142 70.25 5.42 -34.38
C LEU A 142 68.87 5.80 -34.91
N ILE A 143 68.56 5.43 -36.16
CA ILE A 143 67.23 5.64 -36.75
C ILE A 143 66.16 4.83 -36.01
N TRP A 144 66.44 3.56 -35.71
CA TRP A 144 65.52 2.72 -34.92
C TRP A 144 65.35 3.23 -33.48
N GLY A 145 66.41 3.74 -32.86
CA GLY A 145 66.36 4.36 -31.53
C GLY A 145 65.54 5.65 -31.51
N VAL A 146 65.68 6.50 -32.53
CA VAL A 146 64.87 7.72 -32.69
C VAL A 146 63.41 7.36 -32.96
N LEU A 147 63.14 6.34 -33.79
CA LEU A 147 61.77 5.86 -34.05
C LEU A 147 61.10 5.32 -32.78
N LEU A 148 61.82 4.52 -31.99
CA LEU A 148 61.35 4.00 -30.70
C LEU A 148 61.08 5.16 -29.71
N PHE A 149 61.97 6.14 -29.66
CA PHE A 149 61.81 7.30 -28.79
C PHE A 149 60.61 8.15 -29.20
N VAL A 150 60.38 8.36 -30.50
CA VAL A 150 59.18 9.03 -31.02
C VAL A 150 57.92 8.23 -30.71
N ALA A 151 57.95 6.90 -30.83
CA ALA A 151 56.82 6.04 -30.47
C ALA A 151 56.49 6.09 -28.96
N ILE A 152 57.51 6.12 -28.10
CA ILE A 152 57.35 6.30 -26.65
C ILE A 152 56.79 7.69 -26.34
N LEU A 153 57.32 8.75 -26.96
CA LEU A 153 56.82 10.12 -26.75
C LEU A 153 55.38 10.29 -27.22
N VAL A 154 55.03 9.76 -28.39
CA VAL A 154 53.64 9.73 -28.87
C VAL A 154 52.76 8.92 -27.92
N GLY A 155 53.24 7.77 -27.43
CA GLY A 155 52.56 6.99 -26.40
C GLY A 155 52.32 7.79 -25.12
N VAL A 156 53.32 8.51 -24.61
CA VAL A 156 53.20 9.37 -23.42
C VAL A 156 52.21 10.52 -23.64
N VAL A 157 52.26 11.19 -24.81
CA VAL A 157 51.34 12.29 -25.14
C VAL A 157 49.90 11.80 -25.28
N LEU A 158 49.68 10.64 -25.91
CA LEU A 158 48.36 10.03 -26.02
C LEU A 158 47.86 9.51 -24.65
N TYR A 159 48.75 8.97 -23.81
CA TYR A 159 48.44 8.49 -22.46
C TYR A 159 48.08 9.64 -21.49
N GLN A 160 48.75 10.79 -21.60
CA GLN A 160 48.43 12.00 -20.83
C GLN A 160 47.01 12.53 -21.12
N GLY A 161 46.51 12.34 -22.34
CA GLY A 161 45.14 12.70 -22.71
C GLY A 161 44.09 11.86 -21.97
N ALA A 162 44.36 10.56 -21.80
CA ALA A 162 43.46 9.62 -21.12
C ALA A 162 43.41 9.83 -19.59
N ILE A 163 44.52 10.22 -18.96
CA ILE A 163 44.60 10.43 -17.49
C ILE A 163 43.64 11.54 -17.01
N LYS A 164 43.45 12.60 -17.80
CA LYS A 164 42.58 13.74 -17.44
C LYS A 164 41.10 13.36 -17.36
N GLU A 165 40.65 12.45 -18.24
CA GLU A 165 39.28 11.95 -18.18
C GLU A 165 39.08 11.03 -16.98
N ILE A 166 40.10 10.25 -16.62
CA ILE A 166 40.07 9.33 -15.47
C ILE A 166 39.95 10.10 -14.14
N GLU A 167 40.72 11.17 -13.93
CA GLU A 167 40.58 12.04 -12.74
C GLU A 167 39.18 12.68 -12.65
N THR A 168 38.62 13.08 -13.80
CA THR A 168 37.29 13.70 -13.85
C THR A 168 36.19 12.67 -13.56
N LEU A 169 36.36 11.43 -14.00
CA LEU A 169 35.47 10.32 -13.66
C LEU A 169 35.58 9.93 -12.19
N GLU A 170 36.78 9.94 -11.61
CA GLU A 170 37.01 9.65 -10.19
C GLU A 170 36.36 10.72 -9.29
N LEU A 171 36.41 11.99 -9.70
CA LEU A 171 35.73 13.09 -9.00
C LEU A 171 34.20 12.98 -9.12
N LYS A 172 33.67 12.49 -10.25
CA LYS A 172 32.25 12.18 -10.39
C LYS A 172 31.84 10.95 -9.59
N LEU A 173 32.73 9.98 -9.42
CA LEU A 173 32.49 8.79 -8.59
C LEU A 173 32.48 9.13 -7.09
N SER A 174 33.29 10.12 -6.66
CA SER A 174 33.30 10.60 -5.27
C SER A 174 32.13 11.53 -4.92
N ALA A 175 31.57 12.21 -5.93
CA ALA A 175 30.37 13.04 -5.79
C ALA A 175 29.06 12.23 -5.80
N VAL A 176 29.11 10.95 -6.17
CA VAL A 176 27.98 10.02 -5.99
C VAL A 176 27.91 9.69 -4.49
N PRO A 177 26.73 9.75 -3.85
CA PRO A 177 26.58 9.36 -2.46
C PRO A 177 27.18 7.96 -2.28
N SER A 178 28.15 7.86 -1.37
CA SER A 178 28.91 6.63 -1.17
C SER A 178 27.94 5.48 -0.91
N ILE A 179 28.16 4.34 -1.57
CA ILE A 179 27.32 3.13 -1.47
C ILE A 179 27.07 2.76 0.01
N GLN A 180 28.04 3.06 0.87
CA GLN A 180 27.96 2.85 2.32
C GLN A 180 26.86 3.68 3.02
N GLU A 181 26.58 4.90 2.56
CA GLU A 181 25.49 5.72 3.09
C GLU A 181 24.11 5.16 2.68
N LEU A 182 24.02 4.63 1.46
CA LEU A 182 22.82 3.96 0.97
C LEU A 182 22.56 2.63 1.70
N GLU A 183 23.61 1.84 1.98
CA GLU A 183 23.51 0.61 2.79
C GLU A 183 23.04 0.89 4.21
N GLN A 184 23.50 2.00 4.81
CA GLN A 184 23.03 2.43 6.12
C GLN A 184 21.55 2.80 6.09
N GLN A 185 21.11 3.60 5.11
CA GLN A 185 19.70 3.97 4.97
C GLN A 185 18.79 2.75 4.74
N VAL A 186 19.23 1.77 3.96
CA VAL A 186 18.48 0.52 3.75
C VAL A 186 18.36 -0.26 5.06
N SER A 187 19.42 -0.31 5.86
CA SER A 187 19.41 -0.98 7.17
C SER A 187 18.45 -0.29 8.14
N ASP A 188 18.47 1.05 8.19
CA ASP A 188 17.58 1.83 9.04
C ASP A 188 16.11 1.64 8.62
N LEU A 189 15.80 1.75 7.31
CA LEU A 189 14.46 1.49 6.77
C LEU A 189 13.99 0.05 7.03
N GLN A 190 14.88 -0.93 6.96
CA GLN A 190 14.55 -2.32 7.27
C GLN A 190 14.20 -2.50 8.75
N SER A 191 14.87 -1.76 9.65
CA SER A 191 14.54 -1.76 11.08
C SER A 191 13.18 -1.11 11.34
N GLU A 192 12.89 0.02 10.68
CA GLU A 192 11.60 0.72 10.78
C GLU A 192 10.46 -0.15 10.27
N ARG A 193 10.64 -0.82 9.12
CA ARG A 193 9.67 -1.79 8.60
C ARG A 193 9.37 -2.89 9.62
N SER A 194 10.39 -3.38 10.32
CA SER A 194 10.22 -4.44 11.34
C SER A 194 9.44 -3.93 12.57
N ALA A 195 9.73 -2.70 13.00
CA ALA A 195 8.98 -2.05 14.08
C ALA A 195 7.51 -1.81 13.67
N LEU A 196 7.28 -1.32 12.45
CA LEU A 196 5.95 -1.06 11.93
C LEU A 196 5.14 -2.35 11.77
N GLN A 197 5.78 -3.42 11.30
CA GLN A 197 5.16 -4.74 11.21
C GLN A 197 4.70 -5.25 12.58
N THR A 198 5.50 -4.99 13.62
CA THR A 198 5.13 -5.32 15.01
C THR A 198 3.89 -4.54 15.45
N ILE A 199 3.88 -3.22 15.25
CA ILE A 199 2.75 -2.35 15.59
C ILE A 199 1.48 -2.78 14.84
N VAL A 200 1.58 -3.08 13.55
CA VAL A 200 0.44 -3.57 12.75
C VAL A 200 -0.11 -4.88 13.30
N SER A 201 0.76 -5.80 13.74
CA SER A 201 0.31 -7.06 14.36
C SER A 201 -0.42 -6.83 15.69
N GLU A 202 0.07 -5.92 16.53
CA GLU A 202 -0.57 -5.55 17.79
C GLU A 202 -1.92 -4.84 17.55
N LEU A 203 -1.98 -3.94 16.57
CA LEU A 203 -3.21 -3.26 16.19
C LEU A 203 -4.24 -4.25 15.66
N LYS A 204 -3.83 -5.20 14.82
CA LYS A 204 -4.70 -6.26 14.32
C LYS A 204 -5.29 -7.09 15.46
N GLN A 205 -4.48 -7.40 16.48
CA GLN A 205 -4.96 -8.09 17.68
C GLN A 205 -5.98 -7.24 18.46
N LYS A 206 -5.68 -5.96 18.72
CA LYS A 206 -6.60 -5.03 19.40
C LYS A 206 -7.93 -4.84 18.65
N VAL A 207 -7.89 -4.81 17.32
CA VAL A 207 -9.12 -4.74 16.50
C VAL A 207 -9.95 -6.02 16.65
N ALA A 208 -9.32 -7.19 16.68
CA ALA A 208 -10.03 -8.45 16.88
C ALA A 208 -10.68 -8.54 18.27
N GLU A 209 -9.97 -8.09 19.32
CA GLU A 209 -10.50 -8.01 20.69
C GLU A 209 -11.67 -7.04 20.78
N THR A 210 -11.53 -5.83 20.23
CA THR A 210 -12.60 -4.82 20.20
C THR A 210 -13.84 -5.32 19.46
N ASN A 211 -13.66 -6.05 18.36
CA ASN A 211 -14.77 -6.63 17.60
C ASN A 211 -15.50 -7.71 18.42
N SER A 212 -14.75 -8.56 19.11
CA SER A 212 -15.31 -9.56 20.04
C SER A 212 -16.13 -8.88 21.15
N ASP A 213 -15.59 -7.84 21.77
CA ASP A 213 -16.30 -7.08 22.81
C ASP A 213 -17.57 -6.44 22.27
N GLN A 214 -17.51 -5.82 21.08
CA GLN A 214 -18.67 -5.25 20.41
C GLN A 214 -19.77 -6.30 20.16
N ALA A 215 -19.39 -7.52 19.74
CA ALA A 215 -20.33 -8.61 19.55
C ALA A 215 -20.99 -9.05 20.87
N GLN A 216 -20.22 -9.10 21.97
CA GLN A 216 -20.75 -9.39 23.30
C GLN A 216 -21.73 -8.31 23.77
N PHE A 217 -21.39 -7.04 23.61
CA PHE A 217 -22.30 -5.93 23.95
C PHE A 217 -23.59 -5.97 23.15
N GLN A 218 -23.53 -6.23 21.83
CA GLN A 218 -24.73 -6.39 21.02
C GLN A 218 -25.62 -7.54 21.49
N LYS A 219 -25.01 -8.66 21.90
CA LYS A 219 -25.76 -9.79 22.48
C LYS A 219 -26.43 -9.41 23.80
N GLY A 220 -25.71 -8.69 24.67
CA GLY A 220 -26.24 -8.17 25.92
C GLY A 220 -27.42 -7.21 25.72
N LEU A 221 -27.31 -6.31 24.74
CA LEU A 221 -28.38 -5.36 24.43
C LEU A 221 -29.66 -6.05 23.93
N ARG A 222 -29.53 -7.09 23.09
CA ARG A 222 -30.67 -7.91 22.67
C ARG A 222 -31.34 -8.61 23.85
N ALA A 223 -30.54 -9.19 24.75
CA ALA A 223 -31.07 -9.83 25.94
C ALA A 223 -31.83 -8.85 26.85
N GLU A 224 -31.31 -7.63 27.05
CA GLU A 224 -32.01 -6.60 27.81
C GLU A 224 -33.27 -6.09 27.09
N GLN A 225 -33.25 -5.98 25.77
CA GLN A 225 -34.44 -5.65 24.98
C GLN A 225 -35.54 -6.70 25.15
N ASP A 226 -35.20 -7.99 25.13
CA ASP A 226 -36.15 -9.09 25.37
C ASP A 226 -36.71 -9.05 26.79
N ARG A 227 -35.86 -8.76 27.79
CA ARG A 227 -36.30 -8.59 29.19
C ARG A 227 -37.25 -7.41 29.35
N LEU A 228 -36.99 -6.29 28.66
CA LEU A 228 -37.86 -5.12 28.67
C LEU A 228 -39.23 -5.44 28.06
N ALA A 229 -39.27 -6.22 26.97
CA ALA A 229 -40.52 -6.66 26.36
C ALA A 229 -41.33 -7.57 27.31
N SER A 230 -40.68 -8.52 28.00
CA SER A 230 -41.32 -9.36 29.01
C SER A 230 -41.89 -8.52 30.16
N ALA A 231 -41.08 -7.61 30.72
CA ALA A 231 -41.51 -6.73 31.81
C ALA A 231 -42.67 -5.82 31.38
N SER A 232 -42.66 -5.32 30.14
CA SER A 232 -43.76 -4.52 29.58
C SER A 232 -45.05 -5.34 29.54
N SER A 233 -44.99 -6.59 29.06
CA SER A 233 -46.13 -7.50 29.05
C SER A 233 -46.67 -7.73 30.47
N GLU A 234 -45.80 -8.00 31.45
CA GLU A 234 -46.19 -8.17 32.85
C GLU A 234 -46.89 -6.92 33.42
N ILE A 235 -46.36 -5.72 33.15
CA ILE A 235 -46.98 -4.45 33.57
C ILE A 235 -48.38 -4.31 32.98
N THR A 236 -48.59 -4.69 31.72
CA THR A 236 -49.92 -4.63 31.10
C THR A 236 -50.90 -5.62 31.73
N ASN A 237 -50.44 -6.81 32.10
CA ASN A 237 -51.27 -7.79 32.81
C ASN A 237 -51.64 -7.28 34.21
N LEU A 238 -50.64 -6.86 35.00
CA LEU A 238 -50.85 -6.29 36.34
C LEU A 238 -51.79 -5.09 36.33
N ARG A 239 -51.69 -4.21 35.31
CA ARG A 239 -52.61 -3.09 35.14
C ARG A 239 -54.06 -3.56 34.97
N SER A 240 -54.27 -4.65 34.24
CA SER A 240 -55.60 -5.22 33.98
C SER A 240 -56.17 -5.83 35.27
N GLU A 241 -55.36 -6.55 36.04
CA GLU A 241 -55.73 -7.08 37.36
C GLU A 241 -56.11 -5.97 38.35
N VAL A 242 -55.33 -4.88 38.41
CA VAL A 242 -55.63 -3.72 39.27
C VAL A 242 -56.94 -3.04 38.86
N GLN A 243 -57.26 -2.98 37.57
CA GLN A 243 -58.54 -2.44 37.08
C GLN A 243 -59.72 -3.33 37.48
N ALA A 244 -59.58 -4.65 37.36
CA ALA A 244 -60.60 -5.60 37.79
C ALA A 244 -60.90 -5.47 39.30
N LEU A 245 -59.85 -5.49 40.13
CA LEU A 245 -59.96 -5.31 41.58
C LEU A 245 -60.60 -3.96 41.97
N ARG A 246 -60.30 -2.90 41.22
CA ARG A 246 -60.95 -1.60 41.42
C ARG A 246 -62.46 -1.70 41.17
N GLY A 247 -62.87 -2.41 40.12
CA GLY A 247 -64.29 -2.66 39.82
C GLY A 247 -64.98 -3.43 40.93
N GLU A 248 -64.36 -4.50 41.43
CA GLU A 248 -64.88 -5.27 42.56
C GLU A 248 -65.04 -4.42 43.83
N ARG A 249 -64.03 -3.60 44.15
CA ARG A 249 -64.11 -2.66 45.28
C ARG A 249 -65.28 -1.68 45.13
N SER A 250 -65.49 -1.14 43.93
CA SER A 250 -66.62 -0.23 43.66
C SER A 250 -67.97 -0.94 43.85
N ALA A 251 -68.12 -2.17 43.35
CA ALA A 251 -69.33 -2.96 43.55
C ALA A 251 -69.58 -3.24 45.04
N LEU A 252 -68.54 -3.63 45.79
CA LEU A 252 -68.62 -3.87 47.22
C LEU A 252 -69.00 -2.60 47.99
N GLN A 253 -68.46 -1.44 47.60
CA GLN A 253 -68.80 -0.14 48.19
C GLN A 253 -70.27 0.23 47.98
N THR A 254 -70.84 -0.10 46.81
CA THR A 254 -72.27 0.06 46.54
C THR A 254 -73.10 -0.84 47.47
N ILE A 255 -72.75 -2.12 47.58
CA ILE A 255 -73.45 -3.08 48.46
C ILE A 255 -73.41 -2.61 49.92
N VAL A 256 -72.26 -2.16 50.42
CA VAL A 256 -72.12 -1.64 51.78
C VAL A 256 -73.02 -0.41 52.00
N SER A 257 -73.08 0.50 51.02
CA SER A 257 -73.97 1.67 51.08
C SER A 257 -75.45 1.26 51.16
N GLU A 258 -75.88 0.30 50.33
CA GLU A 258 -77.25 -0.23 50.34
C GLU A 258 -77.59 -0.92 51.65
N LEU A 259 -76.68 -1.75 52.19
CA LEU A 259 -76.88 -2.42 53.47
C LEU A 259 -76.98 -1.41 54.61
N LYS A 260 -76.12 -0.39 54.62
CA LYS A 260 -76.16 0.69 55.60
C LYS A 260 -77.51 1.43 55.57
N GLN A 261 -78.04 1.71 54.38
CA GLN A 261 -79.36 2.31 54.22
C GLN A 261 -80.46 1.37 54.76
N LYS A 262 -80.46 0.10 54.39
CA LYS A 262 -81.45 -0.89 54.88
C LYS A 262 -81.42 -1.05 56.40
N VAL A 263 -80.24 -1.00 57.03
CA VAL A 263 -80.11 -1.02 58.49
C VAL A 263 -80.71 0.24 59.11
N ALA A 264 -80.45 1.42 58.53
CA ALA A 264 -81.05 2.66 58.99
C ALA A 264 -82.59 2.67 58.87
N GLU A 265 -83.14 2.04 57.83
CA GLU A 265 -84.58 1.92 57.60
C GLU A 265 -85.28 0.93 58.54
N ARG A 266 -84.58 -0.14 59.00
CA ARG A 266 -85.18 -1.15 59.89
C ARG A 266 -85.47 -0.64 61.31
N GLY A 267 -84.80 0.43 61.73
CA GLY A 267 -84.94 1.00 63.08
C GLY A 267 -84.60 0.02 64.21
N PRO A 268 -84.69 0.43 65.48
CA PRO A 268 -84.42 -0.44 66.61
C PRO A 268 -85.51 -1.50 66.77
N VAL A 269 -85.11 -2.74 67.05
CA VAL A 269 -86.03 -3.82 67.36
C VAL A 269 -86.47 -3.66 68.82
N CYS A 270 -87.73 -3.32 69.01
CA CYS A 270 -88.32 -3.15 70.34
C CYS A 270 -89.02 -4.43 70.82
N SER A 271 -88.85 -4.76 72.10
CA SER A 271 -89.61 -5.81 72.77
C SER A 271 -91.12 -5.53 72.69
N PRO A 272 -92.00 -6.55 72.61
CA PRO A 272 -93.45 -6.37 72.51
C PRO A 272 -94.07 -5.54 73.66
N SER A 273 -93.40 -5.44 74.82
CA SER A 273 -93.81 -4.57 75.94
C SER A 273 -93.29 -3.12 75.84
N GLY A 274 -92.57 -2.76 74.77
CA GLY A 274 -92.04 -1.42 74.51
C GLY A 274 -90.93 -0.95 75.45
N THR A 275 -90.51 -1.77 76.41
CA THR A 275 -89.65 -1.34 77.54
C THR A 275 -88.15 -1.40 77.22
N LEU A 276 -87.75 -2.09 76.15
CA LEU A 276 -86.36 -2.19 75.70
C LEU A 276 -86.32 -2.19 74.17
N CYS A 277 -85.57 -1.25 73.60
CA CYS A 277 -85.32 -1.16 72.17
C CYS A 277 -83.82 -1.24 71.93
N VAL A 278 -83.40 -2.18 71.08
CA VAL A 278 -81.98 -2.36 70.73
C VAL A 278 -81.82 -2.02 69.24
N TRP A 279 -80.82 -1.19 68.95
CA TRP A 279 -80.42 -0.82 67.60
C TRP A 279 -79.53 -1.89 66.97
#